data_AF-A0A443SDZ5-F1
#
_entry.id   AF-A0A443SDZ5-F1
#
_cell.length_a   1.000
_cell.length_b   1.000
_cell.length_c   1.000
_cell.angle_alpha   90.00
_cell.angle_beta   90.00
_cell.angle_gamma   90.00
#
_symmetry.space_group_name_H-M   'P 1'
#
loop_
_entity.id
_entity.type
_entity.pdbx_description
1 polymer ?
#
loop_
_entity_poly.entity_id
_entity_poly.type
_entity_poly.pdbx_seq_one_letter_code
_entity_poly.pdbx_strand_id
1 'polypeptide(L)'
;MTPNETFPTPAFKTGDMVRILLDKQLFRKGYKRKWGDDVYQISNIINRPTSVMYELKNHRGILDRRYYESEIQPKPDYQIRRIERILGTRRRNRKTEKLIKFKGNSTDKKWISLKVLNQLQKTI
;
A
#
# COMPACT_ATOMS: atom_id res chain seq x y z
N MET A 1 18.71 2.28 -40.53
CA MET A 1 17.74 3.04 -39.71
C MET A 1 17.15 2.08 -38.70
N THR A 2 17.62 2.11 -37.46
CA THR A 2 16.95 1.38 -36.37
C THR A 2 15.59 2.04 -36.11
N PRO A 3 14.50 1.28 -35.93
CA PRO A 3 13.22 1.88 -35.55
C PRO A 3 13.44 2.67 -34.27
N ASN A 4 12.98 3.93 -34.22
CA ASN A 4 12.90 4.67 -32.96
C ASN A 4 12.06 3.83 -32.00
N GLU A 5 12.67 3.31 -30.94
CA GLU A 5 11.96 2.56 -29.91
C GLU A 5 11.06 3.54 -29.15
N THR A 6 9.77 3.53 -29.46
CA THR A 6 8.77 4.31 -28.71
C THR A 6 8.44 3.56 -27.42
N PHE A 7 8.93 4.05 -26.29
CA PHE A 7 8.60 3.49 -24.98
C PHE A 7 7.20 3.93 -24.52
N PRO A 8 6.43 3.04 -23.87
CA PRO A 8 5.18 3.42 -23.23
C PRO A 8 5.42 4.41 -22.09
N THR A 9 4.53 5.39 -21.95
CA THR A 9 4.57 6.38 -20.86
C THR A 9 4.29 5.70 -19.51
N PRO A 10 5.15 5.87 -18.50
CA PRO A 10 4.91 5.30 -17.18
C PRO A 10 3.75 6.01 -16.45
N ALA A 11 2.82 5.24 -15.90
CA ALA A 11 1.70 5.77 -15.11
C ALA A 11 2.09 6.27 -13.71
N PHE A 12 3.21 5.78 -13.18
CA PHE A 12 3.70 6.14 -11.85
C PHE A 12 5.10 6.74 -11.90
N LYS A 13 5.48 7.43 -10.83
CA LYS A 13 6.79 8.06 -10.67
C LYS A 13 7.58 7.41 -9.54
N THR A 14 8.90 7.53 -9.60
CA THR A 14 9.78 7.13 -8.50
C THR A 14 9.39 7.92 -7.25
N GLY A 15 9.20 7.21 -6.13
CA GLY A 15 8.74 7.80 -4.89
C GLY A 15 7.25 7.64 -4.60
N ASP A 16 6.44 7.26 -5.59
CA ASP A 16 5.00 7.04 -5.36
C ASP A 16 4.77 5.84 -4.44
N MET A 17 3.74 5.99 -3.59
CA MET A 17 3.31 4.97 -2.65
C MET A 17 2.19 4.12 -3.26
N VAL A 18 2.47 2.83 -3.44
CA VAL A 18 1.58 1.88 -4.11
C VAL A 18 1.28 0.67 -3.23
N ARG A 19 0.26 -0.09 -3.62
CA ARG A 19 -0.07 -1.41 -3.09
C ARG A 19 -0.03 -2.45 -4.20
N ILE A 20 0.27 -3.68 -3.83
CA ILE A 20 0.24 -4.82 -4.76
C ILE A 20 -1.16 -5.42 -4.76
N LEU A 21 -1.68 -5.72 -5.95
CA LEU A 21 -2.95 -6.40 -6.12
C LEU A 21 -2.81 -7.88 -5.72
N LEU A 22 -3.77 -8.38 -4.95
CA LEU A 22 -3.89 -9.80 -4.61
C LEU A 22 -4.28 -10.57 -5.86
N ASP A 23 -3.65 -11.74 -6.04
CA ASP A 23 -3.69 -12.55 -7.24
C ASP A 23 -5.09 -12.68 -7.86
N LYS A 24 -5.14 -12.70 -9.19
CA LYS A 24 -6.36 -12.72 -9.99
C LYS A 24 -6.94 -14.15 -9.99
N GLN A 25 -7.35 -14.65 -8.83
CA GLN A 25 -8.15 -15.87 -8.79
C GLN A 25 -9.42 -15.65 -9.63
N LEU A 26 -9.61 -16.52 -10.63
CA LEU A 26 -10.73 -16.49 -11.59
C LEU A 26 -12.11 -16.43 -10.89
N PHE A 27 -12.20 -16.90 -9.64
CA PHE A 27 -13.44 -16.97 -8.86
C PHE A 27 -13.36 -16.20 -7.53
N ARG A 28 -12.94 -14.93 -7.57
CA ARG A 28 -12.94 -14.11 -6.36
C ARG A 28 -14.32 -13.53 -6.07
N LYS A 29 -14.82 -13.79 -4.86
CA LYS A 29 -16.05 -13.17 -4.35
C LYS A 29 -15.88 -11.64 -4.35
N GLY A 30 -16.83 -10.91 -4.95
CA GLY A 30 -16.74 -9.46 -5.18
C GLY A 30 -16.54 -8.60 -3.93
N TYR A 31 -16.98 -9.09 -2.77
CA TYR A 31 -16.78 -8.42 -1.47
C TYR A 31 -15.34 -8.54 -0.92
N LYS A 32 -14.50 -9.42 -1.49
CA LYS A 32 -13.09 -9.52 -1.08
C LYS A 32 -12.29 -8.37 -1.69
N ARG A 33 -11.41 -7.73 -0.91
CA ARG A 33 -10.55 -6.61 -1.35
C ARG A 33 -9.50 -7.06 -2.37
N LYS A 34 -9.17 -6.18 -3.32
CA LYS A 34 -8.27 -6.47 -4.46
C LYS A 34 -6.78 -6.28 -4.20
N TRP A 35 -6.38 -5.68 -3.08
CA TRP A 35 -5.00 -5.34 -2.77
C TRP A 35 -4.60 -5.81 -1.39
N GLY A 36 -3.29 -6.00 -1.18
CA GLY A 36 -2.70 -6.30 0.11
C GLY A 36 -2.79 -5.12 1.09
N ASP A 37 -2.60 -5.39 2.39
CA ASP A 37 -2.55 -4.34 3.41
C ASP A 37 -1.20 -3.58 3.42
N ASP A 38 -0.18 -4.13 2.76
CA ASP A 38 1.15 -3.54 2.65
C ASP A 38 1.24 -2.41 1.65
N VAL A 39 2.10 -1.44 1.98
CA VAL A 39 2.39 -0.28 1.15
C VAL A 39 3.86 -0.30 0.81
N TYR A 40 4.15 -0.04 -0.46
CA TYR A 40 5.47 -0.05 -1.03
C TYR A 40 5.74 1.29 -1.71
N GLN A 41 7.00 1.66 -1.80
CA GLN A 41 7.45 2.83 -2.53
C GLN A 41 8.08 2.37 -3.85
N ILE A 42 7.81 3.07 -4.94
CA ILE A 42 8.51 2.83 -6.21
C ILE A 42 9.96 3.29 -6.08
N SER A 43 10.92 2.37 -6.21
CA SER A 43 12.36 2.66 -6.19
C SER A 43 12.89 2.99 -7.57
N ASN A 44 12.40 2.28 -8.59
CA ASN A 44 12.88 2.41 -9.95
C ASN A 44 11.78 2.08 -10.98
N ILE A 45 11.89 2.68 -12.17
CA ILE A 45 11.00 2.48 -13.31
C ILE A 45 11.84 1.90 -14.44
N ILE A 46 11.39 0.77 -14.98
CA ILE A 46 12.07 0.02 -16.02
C ILE A 46 11.19 0.04 -17.25
N ASN A 47 11.57 0.87 -18.22
CA ASN A 47 10.88 0.97 -19.50
C ASN A 47 11.39 -0.12 -20.43
N ARG A 48 10.48 -0.93 -20.97
CA ARG A 48 10.72 -1.85 -22.08
C ARG A 48 9.90 -1.40 -23.29
N PRO A 49 10.31 -1.74 -24.52
CA PRO A 49 9.54 -1.37 -25.72
C PRO A 49 8.07 -1.80 -25.67
N THR A 50 7.77 -2.90 -24.99
CA THR A 50 6.41 -3.47 -24.91
C THR A 50 5.68 -3.14 -23.60
N SER A 51 6.37 -2.77 -22.53
CA SER A 51 5.75 -2.62 -21.20
C SER A 51 6.60 -1.83 -20.21
N VAL A 52 5.94 -1.22 -19.22
CA VAL A 52 6.60 -0.59 -18.07
C VAL A 52 6.54 -1.53 -16.87
N MET A 53 7.69 -1.73 -16.22
CA MET A 53 7.81 -2.47 -14.98
C MET A 53 8.32 -1.57 -13.86
N TYR A 54 7.92 -1.87 -12.64
CA TYR A 54 8.26 -1.10 -11.45
C TYR A 54 9.00 -1.97 -10.46
N GLU A 55 10.08 -1.43 -9.93
CA GLU A 55 10.75 -1.98 -8.76
C GLU A 55 10.18 -1.33 -7.50
N LEU A 56 9.83 -2.15 -6.54
CA LEU A 56 9.20 -1.72 -5.31
C LEU A 56 10.16 -1.94 -4.14
N LYS A 57 10.12 -1.04 -3.16
CA LYS A 57 10.82 -1.19 -1.89
C LYS A 57 9.89 -0.97 -0.70
N ASN A 58 10.24 -1.58 0.41
CA ASN A 58 9.64 -1.36 1.72
C ASN A 58 10.74 -1.02 2.75
N HIS A 59 10.37 -0.98 4.03
CA HIS A 59 11.30 -0.71 5.14
C HIS A 59 12.42 -1.75 5.31
N ARG A 60 12.31 -2.93 4.69
CA ARG A 60 13.32 -4.00 4.73
C ARG A 60 14.26 -3.98 3.52
N GLY A 61 13.92 -3.24 2.48
CA GLY A 61 14.70 -3.17 1.25
C GLY A 61 13.85 -3.28 -0.02
N ILE A 62 14.53 -3.49 -1.13
CA ILE A 62 13.94 -3.73 -2.45
C ILE A 62 13.32 -5.13 -2.48
N LEU A 63 12.19 -5.28 -3.16
CA LEU A 63 11.56 -6.58 -3.38
C LEU A 63 12.29 -7.33 -4.49
N ASP A 64 12.42 -8.64 -4.34
CA ASP A 64 13.14 -9.51 -5.30
C ASP A 64 12.48 -9.58 -6.70
N ARG A 65 11.24 -9.12 -6.80
CA ARG A 65 10.42 -9.18 -8.02
C ARG A 65 10.00 -7.78 -8.47
N ARG A 66 9.94 -7.60 -9.79
CA ARG A 66 9.38 -6.42 -10.48
C ARG A 66 7.90 -6.62 -10.78
N TYR A 67 7.15 -5.53 -10.80
CA TYR A 67 5.70 -5.54 -10.96
C TYR A 67 5.27 -4.77 -12.20
N TYR A 68 4.27 -5.28 -12.91
CA TYR A 68 3.63 -4.51 -13.97
C TYR A 68 2.69 -3.46 -13.39
N GLU A 69 2.37 -2.44 -14.19
CA GLU A 69 1.35 -1.44 -13.83
C GLU A 69 0.03 -2.09 -13.41
N SER A 70 -0.40 -3.13 -14.12
CA SER A 70 -1.64 -3.87 -13.84
C SER A 70 -1.63 -4.69 -12.56
N GLU A 71 -0.49 -4.79 -11.87
CA GLU A 71 -0.31 -5.51 -10.61
C GLU A 71 -0.21 -4.56 -9.40
N ILE A 72 -0.16 -3.25 -9.63
CA ILE A 72 -0.03 -2.23 -8.59
C ILE A 72 -1.17 -1.23 -8.62
N GLN A 73 -1.44 -0.61 -7.49
CA GLN A 73 -2.47 0.41 -7.34
C GLN A 73 -1.97 1.58 -6.49
N PRO A 74 -2.25 2.84 -6.84
CA PRO A 74 -1.88 3.97 -6.01
C PRO A 74 -2.58 3.88 -4.65
N LYS A 75 -1.83 4.17 -3.59
CA LYS A 75 -2.40 4.31 -2.25
C LYS A 75 -3.03 5.72 -2.14
N PRO A 76 -4.31 5.84 -1.79
CA PRO A 76 -4.88 7.14 -1.44
C PRO A 76 -4.22 7.66 -0.16
N ASP A 77 -3.81 8.92 -0.15
CA ASP A 77 -3.01 9.50 0.92
C ASP A 77 -3.76 9.50 2.28
N TYR A 78 -5.07 9.68 2.21
CA TYR A 78 -5.97 9.68 3.37
C TYR A 78 -6.40 8.30 3.86
N GLN A 79 -6.00 7.21 3.19
CA GLN A 79 -6.48 5.89 3.58
C GLN A 79 -5.67 5.32 4.76
N ILE A 80 -6.25 5.46 5.95
CA ILE A 80 -5.73 4.89 7.20
C ILE A 80 -5.63 3.36 7.04
N ARG A 81 -4.47 2.80 7.42
CA ARG A 81 -4.19 1.36 7.34
C ARG A 81 -5.17 0.58 8.24
N ARG A 82 -5.47 -0.66 7.86
CA ARG A 82 -6.38 -1.53 8.64
C ARG A 82 -5.76 -1.85 9.99
N ILE A 83 -6.58 -1.87 11.04
CA ILE A 83 -6.15 -2.22 12.39
C ILE A 83 -5.94 -3.74 12.47
N GLU A 84 -4.78 -4.15 12.97
CA GLU A 84 -4.51 -5.54 13.33
C GLU A 84 -4.94 -5.80 14.77
N ARG A 85 -4.40 -5.02 15.72
CA ARG A 85 -4.64 -5.20 17.15
C ARG A 85 -4.48 -3.89 17.91
N ILE A 86 -5.26 -3.75 18.97
CA ILE A 86 -5.08 -2.70 19.97
C ILE A 86 -4.13 -3.24 21.04
N LEU A 87 -3.00 -2.56 21.25
CA LEU A 87 -1.94 -2.99 22.16
C LEU A 87 -2.04 -2.35 23.55
N GLY A 88 -2.73 -1.22 23.69
CA GLY A 88 -2.79 -0.53 24.96
C GLY A 88 -3.65 0.72 24.92
N THR A 89 -3.85 1.30 26.11
CA THR A 89 -4.63 2.51 26.32
C THR A 89 -3.82 3.47 27.18
N ARG A 90 -3.86 4.76 26.84
CA ARG A 90 -3.32 5.81 27.70
C ARG A 90 -4.28 6.98 27.77
N ARG A 91 -4.12 7.80 28.80
CA ARG A 91 -4.81 9.09 28.92
C ARG A 91 -3.76 10.19 28.84
N ARG A 92 -3.89 11.08 27.86
CA ARG A 92 -3.02 12.25 27.67
C ARG A 92 -3.90 13.48 27.45
N ASN A 93 -3.65 14.57 28.18
CA ASN A 93 -4.42 15.81 28.07
C ASN A 93 -5.94 15.60 28.13
N ARG A 94 -6.39 14.81 29.12
CA ARG A 94 -7.80 14.41 29.32
C ARG A 94 -8.43 13.60 28.17
N LYS A 95 -7.68 13.24 27.13
CA LYS A 95 -8.15 12.41 26.00
C LYS A 95 -7.63 10.98 26.12
N THR A 96 -8.49 10.02 25.82
CA THR A 96 -8.12 8.60 25.77
C THR A 96 -7.59 8.25 24.38
N GLU A 97 -6.39 7.70 24.35
CA GLU A 97 -5.72 7.22 23.14
C GLU A 97 -5.48 5.71 23.23
N LYS A 98 -5.55 5.04 22.09
CA LYS A 98 -5.28 3.61 21.95
C LYS A 98 -4.02 3.42 21.11
N LEU A 99 -3.12 2.56 21.58
CA LEU A 99 -1.95 2.16 20.79
C LEU A 99 -2.37 1.09 19.82
N ILE A 100 -2.20 1.34 18.53
CA ILE A 100 -2.69 0.48 17.46
C ILE A 100 -1.52 -0.09 16.69
N LYS A 101 -1.54 -1.39 16.49
CA LYS A 101 -0.76 -2.09 15.47
C LYS A 101 -1.61 -2.19 14.21
N PHE A 102 -1.07 -1.76 13.09
CA PHE A 102 -1.73 -1.87 11.79
C PHE A 102 -1.38 -3.19 11.10
N LYS A 103 -2.28 -3.68 10.25
CA LYS A 103 -2.02 -4.84 9.38
C LYS A 103 -0.92 -4.55 8.38
N GLY A 104 -0.24 -5.62 7.98
CA GLY A 104 0.90 -5.61 7.06
C GLY A 104 2.21 -5.93 7.77
N ASN A 105 3.29 -5.89 7.00
CA ASN A 105 4.64 -6.26 7.39
C ASN A 105 5.38 -5.16 8.16
N SER A 106 4.80 -3.97 8.27
CA SER A 106 5.41 -2.88 9.04
C SER A 106 5.15 -3.02 10.54
N THR A 107 6.19 -2.76 11.34
CA THR A 107 6.15 -2.75 12.82
C THR A 107 5.57 -1.45 13.39
N ASP A 108 5.10 -0.55 12.53
CA ASP A 108 4.56 0.76 12.93
C ASP A 108 3.43 0.64 13.95
N LYS A 109 3.62 1.28 15.09
CA LYS A 109 2.60 1.46 16.13
C LYS A 109 2.27 2.94 16.23
N LYS A 110 0.98 3.29 16.23
CA LYS A 110 0.54 4.69 16.40
C LYS A 110 -0.49 4.80 17.51
N TRP A 111 -0.39 5.89 18.27
CA TRP A 111 -1.43 6.31 19.21
C TRP A 111 -2.52 7.04 18.43
N ILE A 112 -3.76 6.57 18.53
CA ILE A 112 -4.92 7.19 17.89
C ILE A 112 -5.97 7.51 18.95
N SER A 113 -6.61 8.67 18.84
CA SER A 113 -7.70 9.06 19.72
C SER A 113 -8.92 8.14 19.56
N LEU A 114 -9.67 7.92 20.65
CA LEU A 114 -10.86 7.08 20.63
C LEU A 114 -11.92 7.57 19.61
N LYS A 115 -12.03 8.89 19.41
CA LYS A 115 -12.95 9.48 18.43
C LYS A 115 -12.64 9.01 17.00
N VAL A 116 -11.36 9.08 16.61
CA VAL A 116 -10.91 8.62 15.28
C VAL A 116 -11.05 7.11 15.16
N LEU A 117 -10.71 6.36 16.22
CA LEU A 117 -10.88 4.90 16.22
C LEU A 117 -12.33 4.47 16.00
N ASN A 118 -13.29 5.14 16.64
CA ASN A 118 -14.71 4.84 16.48
C ASN A 118 -15.21 5.14 15.06
N GLN A 119 -14.68 6.18 14.41
CA GLN A 119 -14.96 6.43 12.99
C GLN A 119 -14.43 5.29 12.11
N LEU A 120 -13.26 4.74 12.42
CA LEU A 120 -12.64 3.64 11.67
C LEU A 120 -13.40 2.31 11.81
N GLN A 121 -14.04 2.07 12.96
CA GLN A 121 -14.80 0.84 13.20
C GLN A 121 -16.19 0.85 12.55
N LYS A 122 -16.76 2.03 12.26
CA LYS A 122 -18.11 2.17 11.68
C LYS A 122 -18.20 1.94 10.17
N THR A 123 -17.07 1.77 9.48
CA THR A 123 -17.03 1.57 8.01
C THR A 123 -16.99 0.08 7.62
N ILE A 124 -17.66 -0.78 8.41
CA ILE A 124 -17.81 -2.21 8.13
C ILE A 124 -19.30 -2.48 7.92
#